data_AF-A0A7J5E932-F1
#
_entry.id   AF-A0A7J5E932-F1
#
_cell.length_a   1.000
_cell.length_b   1.000
_cell.length_c   1.000
_cell.angle_alpha   90.00
_cell.angle_beta   90.00
_cell.angle_gamma   90.00
#
_symmetry.space_group_name_H-M   'P 1'
#
loop_
_entity.id
_entity.type
_entity.pdbx_description
1 polymer ?
#
loop_
_entity_poly.entity_id
_entity_poly.type
_entity_poly.pdbx_seq_one_letter_code
_entity_poly.pdbx_strand_id
1 'polypeptide(L)'
;TELFSKKLATLHFWVSTLGIVFYAIPMYWSGVAQALMWKQFTPLGILQYPNFLETVIQIVPMYIIRSIGGTIYFIGMFVMLYNLVKTAKQGSFIKNEETEAPALEKENDKLRYGLIHRWLEKRPVKFALLSTVAILIGGVVEFIPTFLVKSNIPTIASVKPYTPLELQGRDIYIREGCVGCHSQLVRPFRSETERYGEYSKAGEYVYDHPFLWGSKRTGPDLHRIGGKYSNLWHYLHMENPRSMSPGSLMPPYPWLLENDLKMESTPSKIKAMRTIGVPYEEGYEEFANDDLMRQAEIISDDLLNNGAVVEPQKEIIALIAYLQRLGTDIKVNAAQNK
;
A
#
# COMPACT_ATOMS: atom_id res chain seq x y z
N THR A 1 7.86 -4.45 -44.85
CA THR A 1 6.72 -3.53 -45.02
C THR A 1 7.01 -2.20 -44.36
N GLU A 2 6.78 -1.08 -45.04
CA GLU A 2 6.89 0.24 -44.42
C GLU A 2 5.75 0.53 -43.43
N LEU A 3 5.97 1.47 -42.52
CA LEU A 3 4.95 1.91 -41.57
C LEU A 3 3.75 2.57 -42.30
N PHE A 4 2.52 2.21 -41.92
CA PHE A 4 1.28 2.68 -42.53
C PHE A 4 1.20 4.22 -42.67
N SER A 5 1.60 4.97 -41.64
CA SER A 5 1.68 6.43 -41.71
C SER A 5 2.78 7.00 -40.83
N LYS A 6 3.77 7.66 -41.46
CA LYS A 6 4.80 8.44 -40.76
C LYS A 6 4.21 9.63 -40.00
N LYS A 7 3.14 10.25 -40.54
CA LYS A 7 2.43 11.35 -39.86
C LYS A 7 1.78 10.90 -38.55
N LEU A 8 1.16 9.71 -38.53
CA LEU A 8 0.58 9.15 -37.29
C LEU A 8 1.66 8.78 -36.27
N ALA A 9 2.84 8.34 -36.72
CA ALA A 9 3.98 8.11 -35.83
C ALA A 9 4.48 9.43 -35.21
N THR A 10 4.61 10.49 -36.01
CA THR A 10 4.97 11.83 -35.51
C THR A 10 3.91 12.37 -34.55
N LEU A 11 2.62 12.17 -34.84
CA LEU A 11 1.53 12.55 -33.95
C LEU A 11 1.61 11.81 -32.61
N HIS A 12 1.76 10.48 -32.64
CA HIS A 12 1.97 9.66 -31.44
C HIS A 12 3.15 10.20 -30.62
N PHE A 13 4.30 10.41 -31.26
CA PHE A 13 5.51 10.90 -30.59
C PHE A 13 5.23 12.18 -29.80
N TRP A 14 4.66 13.21 -30.43
CA TRP A 14 4.41 14.48 -29.76
C TRP A 14 3.30 14.40 -28.71
N VAL A 15 2.21 13.69 -28.99
CA VAL A 15 1.10 13.53 -28.03
C VAL A 15 1.56 12.77 -26.80
N SER A 16 2.24 11.63 -26.96
CA SER A 16 2.76 10.85 -25.84
C SER A 16 3.87 11.58 -25.09
N THR A 17 4.76 12.30 -25.79
CA THR A 17 5.80 13.13 -25.15
C THR A 17 5.18 14.25 -24.30
N LEU A 18 4.18 14.96 -24.83
CA LEU A 18 3.51 16.01 -24.07
C LEU A 18 2.70 15.44 -22.90
N GLY A 19 2.01 14.31 -23.12
CA GLY A 19 1.27 13.60 -22.09
C GLY A 19 2.15 13.17 -20.91
N ILE A 20 3.34 12.59 -21.18
CA ILE A 20 4.25 12.19 -20.11
C ILE A 20 4.85 13.39 -19.38
N VAL A 21 5.10 14.51 -20.06
CA VAL A 21 5.56 15.76 -19.42
C VAL A 21 4.51 16.30 -18.43
N PHE A 22 3.24 16.38 -18.86
CA PHE A 22 2.14 16.79 -17.98
C PHE A 22 1.82 15.78 -16.88
N TYR A 23 2.24 14.52 -17.02
CA TYR A 23 2.14 13.53 -15.95
C TYR A 23 3.30 13.65 -14.94
N ALA A 24 4.54 13.72 -15.43
CA ALA A 24 5.72 13.64 -14.60
C ALA A 24 5.96 14.91 -13.78
N ILE A 25 5.85 16.10 -14.39
CA ILE A 25 6.17 17.37 -13.71
C ILE A 25 5.29 17.57 -12.46
N PRO A 26 3.95 17.48 -12.53
CA PRO A 26 3.13 17.67 -11.34
C PRO A 26 3.29 16.52 -10.34
N MET A 27 3.71 15.32 -10.76
CA MET A 27 4.02 14.22 -9.84
C MET A 27 5.22 14.54 -8.94
N TYR A 28 6.31 15.03 -9.52
CA TYR A 28 7.48 15.43 -8.74
C TYR A 28 7.17 16.64 -7.87
N TRP A 29 6.49 17.65 -8.43
CA TRP A 29 6.13 18.85 -7.68
C TRP A 29 5.21 18.52 -6.49
N SER A 30 4.21 17.65 -6.68
CA SER A 30 3.31 17.25 -5.59
C SER A 30 4.06 16.53 -4.48
N GLY A 31 5.00 15.65 -4.83
CA GLY A 31 5.83 14.95 -3.86
C GLY A 31 6.69 15.90 -3.02
N VAL A 32 7.36 16.86 -3.66
CA VAL A 32 8.19 17.85 -2.97
C VAL A 32 7.34 18.77 -2.09
N ALA A 33 6.28 19.35 -2.65
CA ALA A 33 5.40 20.26 -1.93
C ALA A 33 4.81 19.60 -0.68
N GLN A 34 4.25 18.40 -0.83
CA GLN A 34 3.63 17.69 0.29
C GLN A 34 4.68 17.27 1.35
N ALA A 35 5.86 16.82 0.94
CA ALA A 35 6.93 16.45 1.87
C ALA A 35 7.44 17.66 2.68
N LEU A 36 7.51 18.85 2.08
CA LEU A 36 7.86 20.09 2.79
C LEU A 36 6.78 20.47 3.80
N MET A 37 5.51 20.44 3.41
CA MET A 37 4.38 20.70 4.31
C MET A 37 4.36 19.73 5.50
N TRP A 38 4.63 18.45 5.28
CA TRP A 38 4.68 17.46 6.36
C TRP A 38 5.75 17.75 7.40
N LYS A 39 6.84 18.43 7.01
CA LYS A 39 8.00 18.71 7.86
C LYS A 39 8.06 20.16 8.36
N GLN A 40 7.07 20.98 8.02
CA GLN A 40 7.09 22.40 8.36
C GLN A 40 6.61 22.65 9.79
N PHE A 41 7.43 23.34 10.57
CA PHE A 41 7.14 23.75 11.94
C PHE A 41 7.06 25.28 12.05
N THR A 42 6.21 25.76 12.95
CA THR A 42 6.17 27.17 13.37
C THR A 42 7.41 27.51 14.19
N PRO A 43 7.74 28.81 14.38
CA PRO A 43 8.79 29.23 15.31
C PRO A 43 8.58 28.74 16.76
N LEU A 44 7.32 28.43 17.13
CA LEU A 44 6.95 27.86 18.43
C LEU A 44 7.20 26.34 18.52
N GLY A 45 7.66 25.71 17.43
CA GLY A 45 7.96 24.28 17.40
C GLY A 45 6.75 23.36 17.22
N ILE A 46 5.60 23.90 16.81
CA ILE A 46 4.37 23.14 16.52
C ILE A 46 4.27 22.93 15.02
N LEU A 47 3.71 21.80 14.58
CA LEU A 47 3.53 21.51 13.16
C LEU A 47 2.60 22.55 12.50
N GLN A 48 3.03 23.16 11.40
CA GLN A 48 2.25 24.18 10.69
C GLN A 48 0.96 23.59 10.10
N TYR A 49 1.04 22.37 9.59
CA TYR A 49 -0.07 21.67 8.93
C TYR A 49 -0.39 20.36 9.68
N PRO A 50 -0.97 20.39 10.89
CA PRO A 50 -1.21 19.20 11.71
C PRO A 50 -2.26 18.28 11.08
N ASN A 51 -3.26 18.85 10.39
CA ASN A 51 -4.25 18.08 9.66
C ASN A 51 -3.64 17.53 8.36
N PHE A 52 -3.65 16.19 8.21
CA PHE A 52 -3.10 15.56 7.01
C PHE A 52 -3.89 15.94 5.75
N LEU A 53 -5.22 16.04 5.85
CA LEU A 53 -6.09 16.31 4.72
C LEU A 53 -5.79 17.66 4.05
N GLU A 54 -5.42 18.66 4.83
CA GLU A 54 -5.02 19.97 4.32
C GLU A 54 -3.87 19.85 3.30
N THR A 55 -2.87 19.03 3.61
CA THR A 55 -1.73 18.79 2.71
C THR A 55 -2.13 18.06 1.44
N VAL A 56 -3.17 17.22 1.50
CA VAL A 56 -3.70 16.50 0.34
C VAL A 56 -4.49 17.44 -0.56
N ILE A 57 -5.36 18.28 0.02
CA ILE A 57 -6.17 19.24 -0.73
C ILE A 57 -5.27 20.19 -1.54
N GLN A 58 -4.15 20.64 -0.97
CA GLN A 58 -3.19 21.50 -1.68
C GLN A 58 -2.59 20.85 -2.95
N ILE A 59 -2.52 19.52 -3.01
CA ILE A 59 -1.94 18.80 -4.15
C ILE A 59 -2.99 18.24 -5.13
N VAL A 60 -4.30 18.39 -4.83
CA VAL A 60 -5.38 17.97 -5.74
C VAL A 60 -5.25 18.57 -7.15
N PRO A 61 -4.92 19.87 -7.33
CA PRO A 61 -4.72 20.42 -8.68
C PRO A 61 -3.66 19.66 -9.49
N MET A 62 -2.61 19.17 -8.83
CA MET A 62 -1.57 18.39 -9.50
C MET A 62 -2.05 16.99 -9.89
N TYR A 63 -2.93 16.36 -9.10
CA TYR A 63 -3.59 15.12 -9.51
C TYR A 63 -4.47 15.32 -10.74
N ILE A 64 -5.18 16.45 -10.84
CA ILE A 64 -6.00 16.76 -12.02
C ILE A 64 -5.12 16.90 -13.26
N ILE A 65 -4.03 17.67 -13.20
CA ILE A 65 -3.10 17.83 -14.33
C ILE A 65 -2.50 16.48 -14.74
N ARG A 66 -2.16 15.62 -13.76
CA ARG A 66 -1.67 14.27 -14.04
C ARG A 66 -2.69 13.41 -14.76
N SER A 67 -3.96 13.44 -14.34
CA SER A 67 -5.03 12.70 -15.01
C SER A 67 -5.21 13.16 -16.46
N ILE A 68 -5.12 14.47 -16.71
CA ILE A 68 -5.14 15.03 -18.06
C ILE A 68 -3.92 14.53 -18.87
N GLY A 69 -2.70 14.64 -18.33
CA GLY A 69 -1.48 14.17 -18.98
C GLY A 69 -1.51 12.68 -19.30
N GLY A 70 -1.99 11.85 -18.37
CA GLY A 70 -2.19 10.41 -18.57
C GLY A 70 -3.20 10.11 -19.68
N THR A 71 -4.30 10.87 -19.74
CA THR A 71 -5.32 10.73 -20.79
C THR A 71 -4.73 11.07 -22.18
N ILE A 72 -3.97 12.16 -22.28
CA ILE A 72 -3.24 12.53 -23.49
C ILE A 72 -2.27 11.41 -23.90
N TYR A 73 -1.53 10.85 -22.94
CA TYR A 73 -0.61 9.74 -23.19
C TYR A 73 -1.33 8.51 -23.76
N PHE A 74 -2.49 8.13 -23.18
CA PHE A 74 -3.31 7.03 -23.67
C PHE A 74 -3.84 7.28 -25.09
N ILE A 75 -4.28 8.50 -25.41
CA ILE A 75 -4.65 8.88 -26.78
C ILE A 75 -3.49 8.63 -27.74
N GLY A 76 -2.28 9.06 -27.37
CA GLY A 76 -1.07 8.79 -28.13
C GLY A 76 -0.80 7.28 -28.32
N MET A 77 -0.99 6.48 -27.27
CA MET A 77 -0.86 5.02 -27.34
C MET A 77 -1.86 4.40 -28.33
N PHE A 78 -3.13 4.82 -28.32
CA PHE A 78 -4.13 4.31 -29.26
C PHE A 78 -3.83 4.70 -30.72
N VAL A 79 -3.28 5.90 -30.96
CA VAL A 79 -2.81 6.32 -32.29
C VAL A 79 -1.70 5.38 -32.79
N MET A 80 -0.74 5.03 -31.92
CA MET A 80 0.34 4.10 -32.28
C MET A 80 -0.19 2.70 -32.53
N LEU A 81 -1.08 2.20 -31.67
CA LEU A 81 -1.70 0.88 -31.84
C LEU A 81 -2.43 0.78 -33.17
N TYR A 82 -3.22 1.79 -33.53
CA TYR A 82 -3.90 1.86 -34.82
C TYR A 82 -2.90 1.83 -36.00
N ASN A 83 -1.82 2.61 -35.92
CA ASN A 83 -0.80 2.67 -36.96
C ASN A 83 -0.10 1.30 -37.15
N LEU A 84 0.25 0.62 -36.05
CA LEU A 84 0.86 -0.71 -36.07
C LEU A 84 -0.10 -1.78 -36.61
N VAL A 85 -1.37 -1.77 -36.20
CA VAL A 85 -2.37 -2.72 -36.70
C VAL A 85 -2.57 -2.56 -38.22
N LYS A 86 -2.63 -1.31 -38.72
CA LYS A 86 -2.71 -1.06 -40.16
C LYS A 86 -1.45 -1.49 -40.90
N THR A 87 -0.28 -1.24 -40.32
CA THR A 87 1.02 -1.68 -40.86
C THR A 87 1.07 -3.20 -40.99
N ALA A 88 0.68 -3.93 -39.93
CA ALA A 88 0.64 -5.39 -39.94
C ALA A 88 -0.33 -5.94 -40.99
N LYS A 89 -1.51 -5.32 -41.15
CA LYS A 89 -2.51 -5.71 -42.17
C LYS A 89 -2.06 -5.44 -43.61
N GLN A 90 -1.13 -4.51 -43.82
CA GLN A 90 -0.55 -4.24 -45.15
C GLN A 90 0.60 -5.18 -45.50
N GLY A 91 1.17 -5.88 -44.51
CA GLY A 91 2.26 -6.82 -44.76
C GLY A 91 1.76 -8.06 -45.49
N SER A 92 2.42 -8.41 -46.58
CA SER A 92 2.37 -9.75 -47.15
C SER A 92 3.49 -10.60 -46.53
N PHE A 93 3.20 -11.87 -46.23
CA PHE A 93 4.22 -12.78 -45.71
C PHE A 93 5.15 -13.21 -46.85
N ILE A 94 6.41 -12.77 -46.79
CA ILE A 94 7.47 -13.21 -47.70
C ILE A 94 8.29 -14.27 -46.96
N LYS A 95 8.28 -15.51 -47.47
CA LYS A 95 8.94 -16.66 -46.81
C LYS A 95 10.46 -16.50 -46.74
N ASN A 96 11.07 -15.91 -47.77
CA ASN A 96 12.51 -15.65 -47.88
C ASN A 96 12.69 -14.24 -48.44
N GLU A 97 13.21 -13.33 -47.63
CA GLU A 97 13.59 -11.97 -48.04
C GLU A 97 15.13 -11.91 -48.04
N GLU A 98 15.74 -11.43 -49.13
CA GLU A 98 17.19 -11.19 -49.15
C GLU A 98 17.48 -10.03 -48.20
N THR A 99 18.09 -10.36 -47.07
CA THR A 99 18.45 -9.42 -46.01
C THR A 99 19.94 -9.20 -46.05
N GLU A 100 20.35 -7.95 -46.20
CA GLU A 100 21.74 -7.55 -46.02
C GLU A 100 21.93 -7.15 -44.56
N ALA A 101 22.79 -7.89 -43.87
CA ALA A 101 23.26 -7.43 -42.56
C ALA A 101 24.06 -6.13 -42.76
N PRO A 102 23.85 -5.10 -41.91
CA PRO A 102 24.73 -3.94 -41.93
C PRO A 102 26.18 -4.43 -41.85
N ALA A 103 27.07 -3.80 -42.64
CA ALA A 103 28.46 -4.20 -42.74
C ALA A 103 29.06 -4.34 -41.33
N LEU A 104 29.60 -5.53 -41.03
CA LEU A 104 30.30 -5.78 -39.78
C LEU A 104 31.52 -4.85 -39.73
N GLU A 105 31.38 -3.73 -39.02
CA GLU A 105 32.52 -2.88 -38.71
C GLU A 105 33.53 -3.72 -37.92
N LYS A 106 34.70 -3.94 -38.51
CA LYS A 106 35.83 -4.58 -37.82
C LYS A 106 36.38 -3.61 -36.79
N GLU A 107 35.79 -3.60 -35.61
CA GLU A 107 36.20 -2.72 -34.53
C GLU A 107 37.50 -3.29 -33.90
N ASN A 108 38.61 -2.60 -34.15
CA ASN A 108 39.97 -3.05 -33.83
C ASN A 108 40.44 -2.63 -32.41
N ASP A 109 39.61 -1.89 -31.66
CA ASP A 109 39.99 -1.36 -30.36
C ASP A 109 39.74 -2.40 -29.25
N LYS A 110 40.80 -3.14 -28.91
CA LYS A 110 40.79 -4.18 -27.87
C LYS A 110 40.54 -3.62 -26.45
N LEU A 111 40.71 -2.31 -26.23
CA LEU A 111 40.60 -1.67 -24.91
C LEU A 111 39.17 -1.21 -24.60
N ARG A 112 38.34 -0.94 -25.62
CA ARG A 112 36.99 -0.40 -25.46
C ARG A 112 35.96 -1.43 -24.95
N TYR A 113 36.28 -2.73 -25.06
CA TYR A 113 35.34 -3.85 -24.82
C TYR A 113 35.59 -4.65 -23.51
N GLY A 114 36.30 -4.10 -22.53
CA GLY A 114 36.39 -4.70 -21.18
C GLY A 114 36.79 -6.19 -21.16
N LEU A 115 38.07 -6.49 -21.36
CA LEU A 115 38.60 -7.87 -21.40
C LEU A 115 38.34 -8.70 -20.13
N ILE A 116 37.93 -8.06 -19.03
CA ILE A 116 37.91 -8.63 -17.68
C ILE A 116 36.68 -9.54 -17.45
N HIS A 117 35.54 -9.29 -18.10
CA HIS A 117 34.26 -10.00 -17.85
C HIS A 117 33.79 -10.89 -19.02
N ARG A 118 34.49 -10.87 -20.16
CA ARG A 118 34.09 -11.60 -21.37
C ARG A 118 34.00 -13.12 -21.20
N TRP A 119 34.76 -13.68 -20.25
CA TRP A 119 34.73 -15.11 -19.91
C TRP A 119 33.39 -15.54 -19.26
N LEU A 120 32.67 -14.56 -18.71
CA LEU A 120 31.37 -14.69 -18.08
C LEU A 120 30.23 -14.48 -19.11
N GLU A 121 30.26 -13.37 -19.85
CA GLU A 121 29.22 -12.98 -20.82
C GLU A 121 29.05 -13.98 -21.97
N LYS A 122 30.15 -14.62 -22.41
CA LYS A 122 30.11 -15.59 -23.51
C LYS A 122 29.53 -16.95 -23.10
N ARG A 123 29.30 -17.18 -21.80
CA ARG A 123 28.89 -18.48 -21.25
C ARG A 123 27.61 -18.31 -20.45
N PRO A 124 26.43 -18.27 -21.13
CA PRO A 124 25.17 -17.90 -20.49
C PRO A 124 24.83 -18.78 -19.28
N VAL A 125 25.13 -20.08 -19.32
CA VAL A 125 24.91 -20.99 -18.18
C VAL A 125 25.79 -20.63 -16.97
N LYS A 126 27.07 -20.31 -17.18
CA LYS A 126 27.98 -19.93 -16.08
C LYS A 126 27.58 -18.58 -15.49
N PHE A 127 27.20 -17.64 -16.36
CA PHE A 127 26.71 -16.33 -15.91
C PHE A 127 25.42 -16.45 -15.12
N ALA A 128 24.46 -17.25 -15.59
CA ALA A 128 23.21 -17.51 -14.88
C ALA A 128 23.49 -18.10 -13.49
N LEU A 129 24.34 -19.13 -13.39
CA LEU A 129 24.68 -19.76 -12.11
C LEU A 129 25.33 -18.77 -11.13
N LEU A 130 26.30 -17.98 -11.60
CA LEU A 130 26.99 -17.00 -10.75
C LEU A 130 26.04 -15.87 -10.32
N SER A 131 25.16 -15.41 -11.19
CA SER A 131 24.12 -14.43 -10.86
C SER A 131 23.12 -14.99 -9.84
N THR A 132 22.70 -16.24 -9.99
CA THR A 132 21.85 -16.92 -9.00
C THR A 132 22.53 -16.99 -7.64
N VAL A 133 23.81 -17.38 -7.60
CA VAL A 133 24.58 -17.41 -6.35
C VAL A 133 24.66 -16.01 -5.72
N ALA A 134 24.94 -14.97 -6.51
CA ALA A 134 25.00 -13.59 -6.01
C ALA A 134 23.66 -13.13 -5.41
N ILE A 135 22.53 -13.44 -6.06
CA ILE A 135 21.19 -13.12 -5.55
C ILE A 135 20.90 -13.89 -4.25
N LEU A 136 21.26 -15.18 -4.20
CA LEU A 136 21.04 -16.02 -3.02
C LEU A 136 21.86 -15.52 -1.82
N ILE A 137 23.09 -15.05 -2.03
CA ILE A 137 23.90 -14.46 -0.95
C ILE A 137 23.18 -13.25 -0.34
N GLY A 138 22.63 -12.35 -1.17
CA GLY A 138 21.84 -11.21 -0.68
C GLY A 138 20.64 -11.66 0.15
N GLY A 139 19.86 -12.61 -0.37
CA GLY A 139 18.72 -13.17 0.36
C GLY A 139 19.11 -13.84 1.68
N VAL A 140 20.21 -14.60 1.70
CA VAL A 140 20.72 -15.25 2.92
C VAL A 140 21.12 -14.21 3.96
N VAL A 141 21.85 -13.17 3.56
CA VAL A 141 22.33 -12.13 4.48
C VAL A 141 21.19 -11.28 5.04
N GLU A 142 20.15 -11.02 4.25
CA GLU A 142 19.00 -10.21 4.69
C GLU A 142 17.97 -11.03 5.50
N PHE A 143 17.63 -12.24 5.06
CA PHE A 143 16.55 -13.03 5.68
C PHE A 143 17.01 -13.88 6.86
N ILE A 144 18.16 -14.57 6.79
CA ILE A 144 18.53 -15.53 7.85
C ILE A 144 18.67 -14.87 9.23
N PRO A 145 19.36 -13.72 9.38
CA PRO A 145 19.51 -13.08 10.68
C PRO A 145 18.18 -12.62 11.29
N THR A 146 17.17 -12.27 10.48
CA THR A 146 15.89 -11.77 11.01
C THR A 146 15.08 -12.88 11.69
N PHE A 147 15.15 -14.13 11.22
CA PHE A 147 14.46 -15.27 11.86
C PHE A 147 15.25 -15.91 13.01
N LEU A 148 16.60 -15.87 12.98
CA LEU A 148 17.42 -16.53 14.01
C LEU A 148 17.69 -15.64 15.23
N VAL A 149 17.82 -14.34 15.04
CA VAL A 149 18.21 -13.41 16.09
C VAL A 149 16.96 -12.88 16.80
N LYS A 150 16.56 -13.53 17.89
CA LYS A 150 15.35 -13.17 18.66
C LYS A 150 15.32 -11.72 19.14
N SER A 151 16.48 -11.08 19.36
CA SER A 151 16.55 -9.66 19.73
C SER A 151 16.05 -8.72 18.62
N ASN A 152 15.96 -9.19 17.37
CA ASN A 152 15.42 -8.41 16.25
C ASN A 152 13.87 -8.39 16.25
N ILE A 153 13.23 -9.29 17.00
CA ILE A 153 11.76 -9.38 17.12
C ILE A 153 11.39 -9.27 18.62
N PRO A 154 11.59 -8.09 19.25
CA PRO A 154 11.24 -7.91 20.64
C PRO A 154 9.71 -7.98 20.80
N THR A 155 9.21 -8.97 21.53
CA THR A 155 7.79 -9.05 21.88
C THR A 155 7.47 -8.06 22.99
N ILE A 156 6.46 -7.23 22.80
CA ILE A 156 5.97 -6.32 23.85
C ILE A 156 4.93 -7.07 24.67
N ALA A 157 5.13 -7.20 25.98
CA ALA A 157 4.25 -8.00 26.84
C ALA A 157 2.78 -7.55 26.85
N SER A 158 2.53 -6.26 26.60
CA SER A 158 1.18 -5.70 26.51
C SER A 158 0.48 -5.96 25.18
N VAL A 159 1.21 -6.34 24.12
CA VAL A 159 0.61 -6.67 22.82
C VAL A 159 -0.02 -8.06 22.90
N LYS A 160 -1.34 -8.10 22.74
CA LYS A 160 -2.13 -9.34 22.70
C LYS A 160 -2.57 -9.66 21.28
N PRO A 161 -2.78 -10.95 20.94
CA PRO A 161 -3.43 -11.33 19.69
C PRO A 161 -4.74 -10.57 19.48
N TYR A 162 -5.09 -10.34 18.21
CA TYR A 162 -6.39 -9.75 17.88
C TYR A 162 -7.53 -10.60 18.42
N THR A 163 -8.59 -9.95 18.90
CA THR A 163 -9.84 -10.69 19.15
C THR A 163 -10.40 -11.25 17.84
N PRO A 164 -11.30 -12.24 17.89
CA PRO A 164 -11.95 -12.78 16.70
C PRO A 164 -12.63 -11.71 15.84
N LEU A 165 -13.29 -10.71 16.45
CA LEU A 165 -13.93 -9.61 15.73
C LEU A 165 -12.89 -8.68 15.07
N GLU A 166 -11.83 -8.30 15.80
CA GLU A 166 -10.74 -7.49 15.27
C GLU A 166 -10.03 -8.19 14.11
N LEU A 167 -9.85 -9.51 14.19
CA LEU A 167 -9.25 -10.30 13.12
C LEU A 167 -10.12 -10.31 11.87
N GLN A 168 -11.45 -10.44 12.01
CA GLN A 168 -12.38 -10.31 10.88
C GLN A 168 -12.34 -8.88 10.30
N GLY A 169 -12.30 -7.86 11.15
CA GLY A 169 -12.18 -6.46 10.74
C GLY A 169 -10.89 -6.16 9.99
N ARG A 170 -9.78 -6.78 10.41
CA ARG A 170 -8.49 -6.71 9.75
C ARG A 170 -8.53 -7.35 8.36
N ASP A 171 -9.19 -8.48 8.20
CA ASP A 171 -9.35 -9.12 6.90
C ASP A 171 -10.24 -8.28 5.96
N ILE A 172 -11.26 -7.60 6.49
CA ILE A 172 -12.05 -6.62 5.74
C ILE A 172 -11.15 -5.45 5.31
N TYR A 173 -10.34 -4.91 6.21
CA TYR A 173 -9.38 -3.84 5.88
C TYR A 173 -8.42 -4.24 4.74
N ILE A 174 -8.00 -5.51 4.70
CA ILE A 174 -7.20 -6.08 3.60
C ILE A 174 -8.03 -6.19 2.33
N ARG A 175 -9.24 -6.77 2.40
CA ARG A 175 -10.15 -6.98 1.26
C ARG A 175 -10.51 -5.68 0.55
N GLU A 176 -10.79 -4.64 1.33
CA GLU A 176 -11.12 -3.31 0.82
C GLU A 176 -9.88 -2.52 0.32
N GLY A 177 -8.68 -3.07 0.47
CA GLY A 177 -7.45 -2.47 -0.04
C GLY A 177 -7.04 -1.19 0.68
N CYS A 178 -7.47 -1.00 1.94
CA CYS A 178 -7.21 0.21 2.71
C CYS A 178 -5.70 0.52 2.83
N VAL A 179 -4.87 -0.52 2.91
CA VAL A 179 -3.39 -0.45 2.93
C VAL A 179 -2.76 0.28 1.73
N GLY A 180 -3.47 0.36 0.60
CA GLY A 180 -3.02 1.09 -0.60
C GLY A 180 -3.07 2.62 -0.43
N CYS A 181 -3.87 3.11 0.52
CA CYS A 181 -4.04 4.53 0.81
C CYS A 181 -3.55 4.92 2.21
N HIS A 182 -3.54 4.00 3.15
CA HIS A 182 -3.22 4.22 4.54
C HIS A 182 -2.06 3.35 4.97
N SER A 183 -1.05 3.96 5.57
CA SER A 183 0.00 3.22 6.24
C SER A 183 -0.37 2.92 7.69
N GLN A 184 0.29 1.92 8.25
CA GLN A 184 0.28 1.62 9.67
C GLN A 184 1.71 1.54 10.18
N LEU A 185 2.51 2.59 9.95
CA LEU A 185 3.93 2.66 10.32
C LEU A 185 4.34 4.12 10.56
N VAL A 186 4.24 4.55 11.81
CA VAL A 186 4.71 5.87 12.26
C VAL A 186 6.23 5.84 12.38
N ARG A 187 6.91 6.64 11.54
CA ARG A 187 8.38 6.68 11.50
C ARG A 187 8.94 7.51 12.67
N PRO A 188 10.19 7.26 13.11
CA PRO A 188 10.82 7.96 14.22
C PRO A 188 11.35 9.36 13.83
N PHE A 189 10.49 10.17 13.21
CA PHE A 189 10.76 11.57 12.92
C PHE A 189 9.85 12.45 13.77
N ARG A 190 10.36 13.59 14.25
CA ARG A 190 9.56 14.54 15.04
C ARG A 190 8.25 14.92 14.34
N SER A 191 8.28 15.18 13.03
CA SER A 191 7.09 15.55 12.25
C SER A 191 6.02 14.46 12.18
N GLU A 192 6.42 13.20 12.30
CA GLU A 192 5.51 12.04 12.33
C GLU A 192 4.94 11.89 13.74
N THR A 193 5.81 11.99 14.75
CA THR A 193 5.39 11.77 16.14
C THR A 193 4.44 12.85 16.64
N GLU A 194 4.65 14.10 16.24
CA GLU A 194 3.73 15.22 16.54
C GLU A 194 2.36 15.06 15.85
N ARG A 195 2.33 14.42 14.68
CA ARG A 195 1.10 14.27 13.88
C ARG A 195 0.28 13.04 14.30
N TYR A 196 0.95 11.92 14.54
CA TYR A 196 0.30 10.62 14.74
C TYR A 196 0.46 10.08 16.16
N GLY A 197 1.45 10.52 16.93
CA GLY A 197 1.80 9.98 18.24
C GLY A 197 3.07 9.14 18.20
N GLU A 198 3.29 8.30 19.21
CA GLU A 198 4.54 7.54 19.34
C GLU A 198 4.88 6.72 18.08
N TYR A 199 6.16 6.70 17.71
CA TYR A 199 6.64 5.93 16.57
C TYR A 199 6.37 4.43 16.75
N SER A 200 6.29 3.70 15.65
CA SER A 200 5.95 2.29 15.65
C SER A 200 7.15 1.40 15.98
N LYS A 201 6.90 0.38 16.82
CA LYS A 201 7.91 -0.59 17.27
C LYS A 201 7.67 -1.92 16.58
N ALA A 202 8.75 -2.64 16.26
CA ALA A 202 8.66 -3.95 15.61
C ALA A 202 7.77 -4.94 16.38
N GLY A 203 7.81 -4.87 17.73
CA GLY A 203 7.02 -5.73 18.62
C GLY A 203 5.50 -5.58 18.53
N GLU A 204 5.00 -4.51 17.92
CA GLU A 204 3.56 -4.29 17.74
C GLU A 204 2.99 -5.10 16.58
N TYR A 205 3.83 -5.54 15.64
CA TYR A 205 3.43 -6.26 14.43
C TYR A 205 3.64 -7.77 14.53
N VAL A 206 3.98 -8.29 15.71
CA VAL A 206 4.39 -9.71 15.89
C VAL A 206 3.27 -10.67 15.49
N TYR A 207 2.01 -10.26 15.62
CA TYR A 207 0.85 -11.07 15.25
C TYR A 207 0.23 -10.69 13.90
N ASP A 208 0.88 -9.80 13.14
CA ASP A 208 0.37 -9.33 11.86
C ASP A 208 0.78 -10.28 10.72
N HIS A 209 -0.16 -11.13 10.32
CA HIS A 209 0.01 -12.02 9.18
C HIS A 209 -1.04 -11.70 8.10
N PRO A 210 -0.67 -11.07 6.97
CA PRO A 210 0.61 -10.41 6.67
C PRO A 210 0.72 -9.01 7.30
N PHE A 211 1.92 -8.43 7.37
CA PHE A 211 2.10 -7.06 7.88
C PHE A 211 1.32 -6.01 7.05
N LEU A 212 0.79 -4.98 7.71
CA LEU A 212 -0.01 -3.90 7.07
C LEU A 212 0.63 -2.51 7.17
N TRP A 213 1.98 -2.45 7.19
CA TRP A 213 2.75 -1.20 7.31
C TRP A 213 2.37 -0.14 6.27
N GLY A 214 1.96 -0.58 5.08
CA GLY A 214 1.64 0.28 3.94
C GLY A 214 2.88 0.85 3.25
N SER A 215 2.70 1.30 2.01
CA SER A 215 3.79 1.85 1.17
C SER A 215 3.47 3.25 0.62
N LYS A 216 2.25 3.73 0.85
CA LYS A 216 1.74 5.01 0.33
C LYS A 216 0.78 5.63 1.33
N ARG A 217 0.74 6.97 1.35
CA ARG A 217 -0.20 7.76 2.15
C ARG A 217 -1.00 8.69 1.24
N THR A 218 -2.12 8.19 0.73
CA THR A 218 -3.17 9.03 0.14
C THR A 218 -4.06 9.59 1.26
N GLY A 219 -4.32 8.76 2.28
CA GLY A 219 -4.87 9.17 3.57
C GLY A 219 -3.80 9.13 4.67
N PRO A 220 -4.14 9.57 5.90
CA PRO A 220 -3.22 9.56 7.02
C PRO A 220 -2.78 8.15 7.44
N ASP A 221 -1.68 8.07 8.19
CA ASP A 221 -1.31 6.85 8.92
C ASP A 221 -2.37 6.51 9.98
N LEU A 222 -2.67 5.22 10.14
CA LEU A 222 -3.73 4.71 11.03
C LEU A 222 -3.19 3.96 12.25
N HIS A 223 -1.88 3.76 12.40
CA HIS A 223 -1.37 2.87 13.46
C HIS A 223 -1.64 3.38 14.89
N ARG A 224 -2.07 4.63 15.04
CA ARG A 224 -2.38 5.28 16.33
C ARG A 224 -3.80 5.82 16.39
N ILE A 225 -4.71 5.29 15.57
CA ILE A 225 -6.09 5.78 15.51
C ILE A 225 -6.98 5.26 16.66
N GLY A 226 -6.56 4.20 17.35
CA GLY A 226 -7.33 3.59 18.43
C GLY A 226 -7.68 4.59 19.55
N GLY A 227 -8.98 4.78 19.78
CA GLY A 227 -9.55 5.73 20.73
C GLY A 227 -9.43 7.21 20.33
N LYS A 228 -8.98 7.53 19.11
CA LYS A 228 -8.87 8.91 18.62
C LYS A 228 -10.22 9.47 18.14
N TYR A 229 -11.06 8.61 17.58
CA TYR A 229 -12.40 8.93 17.10
C TYR A 229 -13.42 7.95 17.69
N SER A 230 -14.68 8.38 17.83
CA SER A 230 -15.74 7.50 18.33
C SER A 230 -16.14 6.45 17.28
N ASN A 231 -16.83 5.40 17.71
CA ASN A 231 -17.37 4.40 16.79
C ASN A 231 -18.34 5.03 15.79
N LEU A 232 -19.19 5.97 16.25
CA LEU A 232 -20.08 6.72 15.37
C LEU A 232 -19.30 7.51 14.30
N TRP A 233 -18.18 8.14 14.67
CA TRP A 233 -17.35 8.85 13.70
C TRP A 233 -16.83 7.89 12.62
N HIS A 234 -16.34 6.71 13.02
CA HIS A 234 -15.86 5.70 12.07
C HIS A 234 -17.00 5.19 11.17
N TYR A 235 -18.18 4.93 11.73
CA TYR A 235 -19.38 4.54 10.98
C TYR A 235 -19.74 5.58 9.90
N LEU A 236 -19.93 6.83 10.29
CA LEU A 236 -20.29 7.92 9.38
C LEU A 236 -19.18 8.21 8.36
N HIS A 237 -17.92 8.06 8.76
CA HIS A 237 -16.79 8.24 7.86
C HIS A 237 -16.72 7.14 6.81
N MET A 238 -17.05 5.90 7.12
CA MET A 238 -17.10 4.81 6.13
C MET A 238 -18.31 4.94 5.21
N GLU A 239 -19.47 5.36 5.73
CA GLU A 239 -20.66 5.65 4.93
C GLU A 239 -20.37 6.76 3.90
N ASN A 240 -19.87 7.90 4.37
CA ASN A 240 -19.52 9.02 3.52
C ASN A 240 -18.33 9.81 4.10
N PRO A 241 -17.10 9.53 3.64
CA PRO A 241 -15.91 10.21 4.17
C PRO A 241 -15.96 11.73 4.10
N ARG A 242 -16.73 12.30 3.14
CA ARG A 242 -16.86 13.74 2.94
C ARG A 242 -17.79 14.41 3.96
N SER A 243 -18.65 13.67 4.66
CA SER A 243 -19.48 14.22 5.75
C SER A 243 -18.63 14.52 6.99
N MET A 244 -17.72 13.61 7.32
CA MET A 244 -16.82 13.75 8.48
C MET A 244 -15.53 14.49 8.15
N SER A 245 -15.12 14.52 6.89
CA SER A 245 -13.89 15.15 6.43
C SER A 245 -14.10 15.81 5.06
N PRO A 246 -14.59 17.07 5.04
CA PRO A 246 -14.84 17.80 3.80
C PRO A 246 -13.61 17.86 2.89
N GLY A 247 -13.76 17.45 1.63
CA GLY A 247 -12.64 17.36 0.68
C GLY A 247 -11.86 16.04 0.72
N SER A 248 -12.28 15.05 1.51
CA SER A 248 -11.70 13.71 1.52
C SER A 248 -11.74 13.07 0.13
N LEU A 249 -10.62 12.47 -0.28
CA LEU A 249 -10.48 11.67 -1.51
C LEU A 249 -10.79 10.18 -1.26
N MET A 250 -11.14 9.80 -0.04
CA MET A 250 -11.45 8.42 0.31
C MET A 250 -12.79 8.00 -0.35
N PRO A 251 -12.84 6.81 -0.99
CA PRO A 251 -14.09 6.22 -1.47
C PRO A 251 -15.07 5.98 -0.32
N PRO A 252 -16.40 6.10 -0.55
CA PRO A 252 -17.38 5.62 0.42
C PRO A 252 -17.44 4.08 0.40
N TYR A 253 -17.71 3.46 1.55
CA TYR A 253 -17.84 2.02 1.74
C TYR A 253 -19.22 1.64 2.32
N PRO A 254 -20.35 2.05 1.69
CA PRO A 254 -21.68 1.82 2.24
C PRO A 254 -22.05 0.34 2.35
N TRP A 255 -21.50 -0.53 1.50
CA TRP A 255 -21.75 -1.96 1.56
C TRP A 255 -21.32 -2.62 2.87
N LEU A 256 -20.36 -2.03 3.60
CA LEU A 256 -19.96 -2.55 4.91
C LEU A 256 -21.06 -2.41 5.96
N LEU A 257 -22.01 -1.49 5.75
CA LEU A 257 -23.15 -1.27 6.64
C LEU A 257 -24.28 -2.27 6.32
N GLU A 258 -24.31 -2.80 5.11
CA GLU A 258 -25.36 -3.70 4.62
C GLU A 258 -24.97 -5.18 4.79
N ASN A 259 -23.73 -5.53 4.48
CA ASN A 259 -23.22 -6.89 4.46
C ASN A 259 -23.05 -7.46 5.88
N ASP A 260 -23.36 -8.75 6.02
CA ASP A 260 -23.12 -9.51 7.24
C ASP A 260 -21.74 -10.18 7.24
N LEU A 261 -21.18 -10.34 8.44
CA LEU A 261 -19.92 -11.01 8.71
C LEU A 261 -20.03 -12.52 8.47
N LYS A 262 -19.01 -13.08 7.81
CA LYS A 262 -18.88 -14.54 7.58
C LYS A 262 -18.22 -15.23 8.77
N MET A 263 -19.00 -15.46 9.82
CA MET A 263 -18.56 -16.02 11.10
C MET A 263 -18.19 -17.51 11.03
N GLU A 264 -18.60 -18.23 9.99
CA GLU A 264 -18.30 -19.65 9.79
C GLU A 264 -16.80 -19.90 9.62
N SER A 265 -16.08 -18.87 9.14
CA SER A 265 -14.64 -18.93 8.91
C SER A 265 -13.79 -18.68 10.16
N THR A 266 -14.35 -18.07 11.21
CA THR A 266 -13.61 -17.61 12.39
C THR A 266 -12.83 -18.74 13.09
N PRO A 267 -13.42 -19.92 13.39
CA PRO A 267 -12.70 -21.00 14.05
C PRO A 267 -11.47 -21.48 13.26
N SER A 268 -11.63 -21.61 11.93
CA SER A 268 -10.55 -22.02 11.03
C SER A 268 -9.42 -20.98 10.97
N LYS A 269 -9.76 -19.69 11.01
CA LYS A 269 -8.78 -18.59 11.04
C LYS A 269 -7.96 -18.59 12.33
N ILE A 270 -8.62 -18.73 13.49
CA ILE A 270 -7.94 -18.82 14.79
C ILE A 270 -6.96 -20.00 14.80
N LYS A 271 -7.39 -21.17 14.31
CA LYS A 271 -6.52 -22.35 14.21
C LYS A 271 -5.32 -22.11 13.28
N ALA A 272 -5.53 -21.44 12.14
CA ALA A 272 -4.46 -21.09 11.22
C ALA A 272 -3.46 -20.11 11.85
N MET A 273 -3.95 -19.07 12.52
CA MET A 273 -3.12 -18.09 13.26
C MET A 273 -2.31 -18.77 14.38
N ARG A 274 -2.92 -19.71 15.11
CA ARG A 274 -2.22 -20.52 16.11
C ARG A 274 -1.11 -21.37 15.50
N THR A 275 -1.34 -21.95 14.33
CA THR A 275 -0.35 -22.78 13.61
C THR A 275 0.88 -21.98 13.19
N ILE A 276 0.73 -20.70 12.88
CA ILE A 276 1.83 -19.80 12.51
C ILE A 276 2.47 -19.07 13.70
N GLY A 277 2.10 -19.43 14.93
CA GLY A 277 2.76 -18.98 16.16
C GLY A 277 2.05 -17.88 16.94
N VAL A 278 0.83 -17.48 16.57
CA VAL A 278 0.03 -16.55 17.37
C VAL A 278 -0.53 -17.27 18.61
N PRO A 279 -0.31 -16.76 19.83
CA PRO A 279 -0.60 -17.48 21.07
C PRO A 279 -2.08 -17.41 21.47
N TYR A 280 -2.97 -17.91 20.62
CA TYR A 280 -4.35 -18.20 21.04
C TYR A 280 -4.40 -19.44 21.93
N GLU A 281 -5.29 -19.43 22.92
CA GLU A 281 -5.52 -20.58 23.79
C GLU A 281 -5.94 -21.82 23.00
N GLU A 282 -5.57 -23.00 23.49
CA GLU A 282 -6.03 -24.26 22.90
C GLU A 282 -7.55 -24.40 23.11
N GLY A 283 -8.29 -24.72 22.05
CA GLY A 283 -9.75 -24.73 22.08
C GLY A 283 -10.43 -23.36 21.92
N TYR A 284 -9.67 -22.26 21.79
CA TYR A 284 -10.24 -20.92 21.56
C TYR A 284 -11.17 -20.84 20.34
N GLU A 285 -10.93 -21.69 19.33
CA GLU A 285 -11.77 -21.79 18.13
C GLU A 285 -13.22 -22.21 18.42
N GLU A 286 -13.49 -22.90 19.53
CA GLU A 286 -14.83 -23.40 19.89
C GLU A 286 -15.77 -22.29 20.37
N PHE A 287 -15.22 -21.27 21.03
CA PHE A 287 -15.96 -20.13 21.59
C PHE A 287 -15.57 -18.78 20.96
N ALA A 288 -14.73 -18.79 19.91
CA ALA A 288 -14.30 -17.58 19.21
C ALA A 288 -15.47 -16.76 18.65
N ASN A 289 -16.53 -17.41 18.17
CA ASN A 289 -17.72 -16.73 17.66
C ASN A 289 -18.55 -16.09 18.78
N ASP A 290 -18.60 -16.69 19.96
CA ASP A 290 -19.28 -16.11 21.12
C ASP A 290 -18.55 -14.84 21.60
N ASP A 291 -17.21 -14.88 21.63
CA ASP A 291 -16.39 -13.72 21.98
C ASP A 291 -16.47 -12.61 20.93
N LEU A 292 -16.48 -12.99 19.64
CA LEU A 292 -16.74 -12.08 18.52
C LEU A 292 -18.05 -11.33 18.73
N MET A 293 -19.14 -12.06 18.98
CA MET A 293 -20.48 -11.46 19.11
C MET A 293 -20.59 -10.59 20.36
N ARG A 294 -19.99 -11.01 21.48
CA ARG A 294 -19.95 -10.18 22.71
C ARG A 294 -19.29 -8.82 22.46
N GLN A 295 -18.15 -8.80 21.75
CA GLN A 295 -17.49 -7.53 21.41
C GLN A 295 -18.32 -6.72 20.40
N ALA A 296 -18.97 -7.39 19.45
CA ALA A 296 -19.78 -6.75 18.43
C ALA A 296 -21.02 -6.06 19.02
N GLU A 297 -21.68 -6.70 19.99
CA GLU A 297 -22.82 -6.16 20.74
C GLU A 297 -22.42 -4.87 21.47
N ILE A 298 -21.27 -4.85 22.14
CA ILE A 298 -20.77 -3.64 22.83
C ILE A 298 -20.62 -2.45 21.86
N ILE A 299 -20.09 -2.69 20.66
CA ILE A 299 -19.90 -1.64 19.65
C ILE A 299 -21.25 -1.23 19.04
N SER A 300 -22.14 -2.19 18.80
CA SER A 300 -23.50 -1.94 18.29
C SER A 300 -24.33 -1.12 19.29
N ASP A 301 -24.27 -1.45 20.58
CA ASP A 301 -24.93 -0.71 21.65
C ASP A 301 -24.38 0.72 21.79
N ASP A 302 -23.05 0.90 21.68
CA ASP A 302 -22.44 2.23 21.65
C ASP A 302 -22.96 3.04 20.45
N LEU A 303 -23.03 2.45 19.25
CA LEU A 303 -23.59 3.12 18.08
C LEU A 303 -25.06 3.49 18.26
N LEU A 304 -25.86 2.58 18.83
CA LEU A 304 -27.28 2.81 19.11
C LEU A 304 -27.46 4.00 20.07
N ASN A 305 -26.70 4.04 21.16
CA ASN A 305 -26.72 5.13 22.13
C ASN A 305 -26.30 6.49 21.53
N ASN A 306 -25.53 6.46 20.44
CA ASN A 306 -25.09 7.66 19.73
C ASN A 306 -25.92 7.95 18.46
N GLY A 307 -27.03 7.21 18.22
CA GLY A 307 -28.00 7.51 17.16
C GLY A 307 -27.80 6.78 15.84
N ALA A 308 -26.96 5.73 15.79
CA ALA A 308 -26.81 4.85 14.63
C ALA A 308 -27.28 3.43 14.96
N VAL A 309 -28.33 2.95 14.28
CA VAL A 309 -28.86 1.60 14.47
C VAL A 309 -28.15 0.65 13.52
N VAL A 310 -27.31 -0.24 14.05
CA VAL A 310 -26.50 -1.18 13.27
C VAL A 310 -26.49 -2.52 13.98
N GLU A 311 -26.84 -3.59 13.29
CA GLU A 311 -26.84 -4.93 13.87
C GLU A 311 -25.39 -5.41 14.15
N PRO A 312 -25.13 -6.16 15.24
CA PRO A 312 -23.77 -6.59 15.62
C PRO A 312 -23.04 -7.38 14.54
N GLN A 313 -23.77 -8.14 13.71
CA GLN A 313 -23.19 -8.98 12.67
C GLN A 313 -22.75 -8.21 11.42
N LYS A 314 -22.89 -6.89 11.34
CA LYS A 314 -22.50 -6.11 10.15
C LYS A 314 -20.98 -5.98 10.01
N GLU A 315 -20.49 -5.98 8.78
CA GLU A 315 -19.05 -5.88 8.48
C GLU A 315 -18.40 -4.61 9.05
N ILE A 316 -19.15 -3.50 9.08
CA ILE A 316 -18.70 -2.23 9.67
C ILE A 316 -18.32 -2.36 11.15
N ILE A 317 -19.02 -3.21 11.92
CA ILE A 317 -18.75 -3.42 13.34
C ILE A 317 -17.36 -4.04 13.52
N ALA A 318 -17.03 -5.05 12.71
CA ALA A 318 -15.71 -5.66 12.76
C ALA A 318 -14.61 -4.69 12.34
N LEU A 319 -14.82 -3.91 11.27
CA LEU A 319 -13.84 -2.91 10.82
C LEU A 319 -13.60 -1.85 11.90
N ILE A 320 -14.66 -1.38 12.58
CA ILE A 320 -14.55 -0.45 13.71
C ILE A 320 -13.73 -1.08 14.84
N ALA A 321 -14.01 -2.33 15.22
CA ALA A 321 -13.24 -3.04 16.25
C ALA A 321 -11.74 -3.06 15.92
N TYR A 322 -11.39 -3.43 14.68
CA TYR A 322 -10.00 -3.43 14.21
C TYR A 322 -9.36 -2.04 14.29
N LEU A 323 -10.05 -0.99 13.80
CA LEU A 323 -9.49 0.37 13.82
C LEU A 323 -9.31 0.90 15.25
N GLN A 324 -10.26 0.61 16.15
CA GLN A 324 -10.16 1.01 17.57
C GLN A 324 -9.01 0.31 18.29
N ARG A 325 -8.62 -0.88 17.83
CA ARG A 325 -7.52 -1.66 18.37
C ARG A 325 -6.13 -1.10 17.99
N LEU A 326 -6.01 -0.33 16.92
CA LEU A 326 -4.70 0.10 16.40
C LEU A 326 -3.95 1.06 17.34
N GLY A 327 -2.80 0.60 17.86
CA GLY A 327 -1.89 1.37 18.69
C GLY A 327 -2.31 1.54 20.15
N THR A 328 -3.29 0.78 20.63
CA THR A 328 -3.73 0.82 22.02
C THR A 328 -2.80 0.04 22.97
N ASP A 329 -2.14 -1.02 22.49
CA ASP A 329 -1.28 -1.90 23.31
C ASP A 329 -0.15 -1.18 24.04
N ILE A 330 0.39 -0.12 23.42
CA ILE A 330 1.50 0.64 23.99
C ILE A 330 1.04 1.67 25.02
N LYS A 331 -0.24 2.05 25.03
CA LYS A 331 -0.81 3.03 25.98
C LYS A 331 -0.94 2.46 27.39
N VAL A 332 -1.05 1.14 27.54
CA VAL A 332 -1.17 0.46 28.85
C VAL A 332 0.05 0.72 29.73
N ASN A 333 1.25 0.80 29.14
CA ASN A 333 2.48 1.08 29.89
C ASN A 333 2.67 2.58 30.23
N ALA A 334 2.00 3.50 29.53
CA ALA A 334 2.08 4.93 29.83
C ALA A 334 1.28 5.33 31.08
N ALA A 335 0.27 4.52 31.45
CA ALA A 335 -0.50 4.69 32.69
C ALA A 335 0.18 4.08 33.92
N GLN A 336 1.12 3.14 33.73
CA GLN A 336 1.88 2.51 34.84
C GLN A 336 3.20 3.24 35.15
N ASN A 337 3.66 4.12 34.25
CA ASN A 337 4.88 4.93 34.41
C ASN A 337 4.58 6.42 34.70
N LYS A 338 3.34 6.75 35.04
CA LYS A 338 2.92 8.01 35.67
C LYS A 338 2.43 7.69 37.06
#